data_AF-A0A5J4ZWY8-F1
#
_entry.id   AF-A0A5J4ZWY8-F1
#
_cell.length_a   1.000
_cell.length_b   1.000
_cell.length_c   1.000
_cell.angle_alpha   90.00
_cell.angle_beta   90.00
_cell.angle_gamma   90.00
#
_symmetry.space_group_name_H-M   'P 1'
#
loop_
_entity.id
_entity.type
_entity.pdbx_description
1 polymer ?
#
loop_
_entity_poly.entity_id
_entity_poly.type
_entity_poly.pdbx_seq_one_letter_code
_entity_poly.pdbx_strand_id
1 'polypeptide(L)'
;MEIAYKPYFDPEFESLIERIHPPRVCIDNETCQDCTLVKVDSANKHGILLEMVQVLTDLDLVISKSYICSDGGWFMDVFHVTDQLGNKITDESLILYIQQASLSLSLSLSLYIYIYIYKILI
;
A
#
# COMPACT_ATOMS: atom_id res chain seq x y z
N MET A 1 -23.65 38.14 7.45
CA MET A 1 -23.50 36.98 6.55
C MET A 1 -22.01 36.69 6.44
N GLU A 2 -21.52 35.67 7.14
CA GLU A 2 -20.15 35.19 6.96
C GLU A 2 -20.14 34.31 5.71
N ILE A 3 -19.41 34.75 4.68
CA ILE A 3 -19.20 33.96 3.47
C ILE A 3 -18.03 33.03 3.79
N ALA A 4 -18.33 31.81 4.24
CA ALA A 4 -17.33 30.78 4.42
C ALA A 4 -16.74 30.43 3.04
N TYR A 5 -15.52 30.90 2.78
CA TYR A 5 -14.74 30.48 1.62
C TYR A 5 -14.38 29.01 1.81
N LYS A 6 -15.16 28.09 1.24
CA LYS A 6 -14.73 26.71 1.09
C LYS A 6 -13.70 26.68 -0.05
N PRO A 7 -12.50 26.08 0.15
CA PRO A 7 -11.60 25.85 -0.96
C PRO A 7 -12.33 25.04 -2.02
N TYR A 8 -12.40 25.58 -3.24
CA TYR A 8 -12.95 24.87 -4.38
C TYR A 8 -12.01 23.70 -4.69
N PHE A 9 -12.45 22.49 -4.35
CA PHE A 9 -11.78 21.25 -4.69
C PHE A 9 -12.23 20.85 -6.08
N ASP A 10 -11.32 20.90 -7.05
CA ASP A 10 -11.60 20.41 -8.40
C ASP A 10 -11.27 18.91 -8.46
N PRO A 11 -12.28 18.02 -8.55
CA PRO A 11 -12.05 16.59 -8.65
C PRO A 11 -11.30 16.20 -9.94
N GLU A 12 -11.31 17.04 -10.99
CA GLU A 12 -10.53 16.78 -12.19
C GLU A 12 -9.02 16.90 -11.91
N PHE A 13 -8.62 17.77 -10.97
CA PHE A 13 -7.22 17.96 -10.60
C PHE A 13 -6.62 16.75 -9.88
N GLU A 14 -7.37 16.11 -8.97
CA GLU A 14 -6.94 14.86 -8.32
C GLU A 14 -6.79 13.72 -9.35
N SER A 15 -7.77 13.58 -10.25
CA SER A 15 -7.73 12.55 -11.30
C SER A 15 -6.54 12.72 -12.25
N LEU A 16 -6.08 13.96 -12.47
CA LEU A 16 -4.91 14.26 -13.29
C LEU A 16 -3.62 13.83 -12.59
N ILE A 17 -3.47 14.09 -11.29
CA ILE A 17 -2.30 13.65 -10.52
C ILE A 17 -2.19 12.12 -10.54
N GLU A 18 -3.30 11.40 -10.40
CA GLU A 18 -3.34 9.94 -10.48
C GLU A 18 -2.90 9.40 -11.85
N ARG A 19 -3.32 10.05 -12.94
CA ARG A 19 -2.94 9.66 -14.30
C ARG A 19 -1.47 9.94 -14.60
N ILE A 20 -0.91 10.99 -14.01
CA ILE A 20 0.47 11.40 -14.22
C ILE A 20 1.42 10.55 -13.35
N HIS A 21 0.97 10.13 -12.17
CA HIS A 21 1.76 9.35 -11.22
C HIS A 21 0.99 8.13 -10.73
N PRO A 22 0.90 7.08 -11.56
CA PRO A 22 0.25 5.84 -11.16
C PRO A 22 0.98 5.27 -9.93
N PRO A 23 0.27 4.57 -9.04
CA PRO A 23 0.90 3.85 -7.94
C PRO A 23 1.98 2.89 -8.46
N ARG A 24 3.09 2.81 -7.75
CA ARG A 24 4.23 1.96 -8.10
C ARG A 24 4.58 1.07 -6.94
N VAL A 25 4.73 -0.22 -7.21
CA VAL A 25 5.19 -1.21 -6.23
C VAL A 25 6.59 -1.66 -6.63
N CYS A 26 7.54 -1.53 -5.70
CA CYS A 26 8.94 -1.91 -5.86
C CYS A 26 9.29 -2.99 -4.83
N ILE A 27 10.01 -4.02 -5.27
CA ILE A 27 10.47 -5.10 -4.39
C ILE A 27 11.99 -4.97 -4.21
N ASP A 28 12.44 -5.01 -2.96
CA ASP A 28 13.84 -4.89 -2.59
C ASP A 28 14.23 -6.00 -1.62
N ASN A 29 15.07 -6.92 -2.10
CA ASN A 29 15.59 -8.06 -1.35
C ASN A 29 17.01 -7.86 -0.82
N GLU A 30 17.62 -6.69 -1.06
CA GLU A 30 19.04 -6.45 -0.73
C GLU A 30 19.20 -5.63 0.54
N THR A 31 18.31 -4.66 0.78
CA THR A 31 18.44 -3.73 1.92
C THR A 31 18.27 -4.40 3.29
N CYS A 32 17.41 -5.43 3.40
CA CYS A 32 17.15 -6.18 4.63
C CYS A 32 17.76 -7.58 4.50
N GLN A 33 18.51 -8.07 5.48
CA GLN A 33 19.12 -9.40 5.40
C GLN A 33 18.10 -10.53 5.59
N ASP A 34 17.10 -10.31 6.44
CA ASP A 34 16.18 -11.36 6.90
C ASP A 34 14.78 -11.26 6.28
N CYS A 35 14.55 -10.28 5.40
CA CYS A 35 13.21 -9.97 4.89
C CYS A 35 13.23 -9.33 3.51
N THR A 36 12.11 -9.42 2.81
CA THR A 36 11.85 -8.70 1.57
C THR A 36 11.18 -7.37 1.89
N LEU A 37 11.60 -6.29 1.24
CA LEU A 37 10.94 -4.99 1.34
C LEU A 37 9.99 -4.81 0.17
N VAL A 38 8.73 -4.52 0.47
CA VAL A 38 7.73 -4.09 -0.52
C VAL A 38 7.50 -2.60 -0.32
N LYS A 39 7.91 -1.80 -1.29
CA LYS A 39 7.81 -0.34 -1.27
C LYS A 39 6.68 0.09 -2.19
N VAL A 40 5.78 0.91 -1.70
CA VAL A 40 4.63 1.41 -2.45
C VAL A 40 4.67 2.92 -2.48
N ASP A 41 4.84 3.48 -3.67
CA ASP A 41 4.80 4.92 -3.93
C ASP A 41 3.47 5.24 -4.60
N SER A 42 2.68 6.15 -4.04
CA SER A 42 1.41 6.54 -4.65
C SER A 42 1.01 7.98 -4.37
N ALA A 43 0.24 8.57 -5.29
CA ALA A 43 -0.52 9.78 -4.98
C ALA A 43 -1.56 9.47 -3.89
N ASN A 44 -1.92 10.46 -3.08
CA ASN A 44 -2.81 10.32 -1.92
C ASN A 44 -4.24 9.94 -2.33
N LYS A 45 -4.43 8.66 -2.64
CA LYS A 45 -5.71 8.03 -2.89
C LYS A 45 -6.12 7.24 -1.65
N HIS A 46 -7.39 7.40 -1.26
CA HIS A 46 -7.96 6.57 -0.22
C HIS A 46 -7.93 5.08 -0.62
N GLY A 47 -7.34 4.24 0.23
CA GLY A 47 -7.46 2.77 0.14
C GLY A 47 -6.21 2.01 -0.31
N ILE A 48 -5.19 2.67 -0.87
CA ILE A 48 -3.99 1.98 -1.43
C ILE A 48 -3.26 1.15 -0.38
N LEU A 49 -3.02 1.72 0.80
CA LEU A 49 -2.39 1.01 1.92
C LEU A 49 -3.16 -0.28 2.26
N LEU A 50 -4.49 -0.18 2.30
CA LEU A 50 -5.37 -1.28 2.66
C LEU A 50 -5.30 -2.39 1.62
N GLU A 51 -5.42 -2.03 0.35
CA GLU A 51 -5.33 -2.95 -0.78
C GLU A 51 -3.99 -3.68 -0.77
N MET A 52 -2.89 -2.98 -0.49
CA MET A 52 -1.57 -3.61 -0.40
C MET A 52 -1.48 -4.64 0.73
N VAL A 53 -1.98 -4.30 1.92
CA VAL A 53 -2.00 -5.23 3.06
C VAL A 53 -2.86 -6.46 2.72
N GLN A 54 -3.97 -6.28 2.02
CA GLN A 54 -4.82 -7.39 1.57
C GLN A 54 -4.08 -8.30 0.60
N VAL A 55 -3.49 -7.75 -0.47
CA VAL A 55 -2.72 -8.53 -1.45
C VAL A 55 -1.63 -9.35 -0.77
N LEU A 56 -0.86 -8.74 0.14
CA LEU A 56 0.20 -9.46 0.85
C LEU A 56 -0.36 -10.58 1.74
N THR A 57 -1.46 -10.33 2.44
CA THR A 57 -2.09 -11.31 3.32
C THR A 57 -2.73 -12.46 2.54
N ASP A 58 -3.37 -12.17 1.40
CA ASP A 58 -4.00 -13.17 0.52
C ASP A 58 -2.96 -14.08 -0.16
N LEU A 59 -1.71 -13.63 -0.24
CA LEU A 59 -0.55 -14.41 -0.71
C LEU A 59 0.14 -15.18 0.43
N ASP A 60 -0.50 -15.26 1.61
CA ASP A 60 0.04 -15.88 2.82
C ASP A 60 1.38 -15.29 3.29
N LEU A 61 1.68 -14.04 2.92
CA LEU A 61 2.89 -13.35 3.36
C LEU A 61 2.70 -12.75 4.75
N VAL A 62 3.78 -12.76 5.51
CA VAL A 62 3.81 -12.23 6.87
C VAL A 62 4.43 -10.85 6.86
N ILE A 63 3.67 -9.82 7.25
CA ILE A 63 4.17 -8.46 7.47
C ILE A 63 4.71 -8.37 8.90
N SER A 64 6.02 -8.23 9.06
CA SER A 64 6.67 -8.14 10.37
C SER A 64 6.70 -6.71 10.93
N LYS A 65 6.86 -5.72 10.04
CA LYS A 65 6.82 -4.28 10.36
C LYS A 65 6.52 -3.48 9.10
N SER A 66 6.01 -2.26 9.28
CA SER A 66 5.79 -1.32 8.19
C SER A 66 6.15 0.10 8.58
N TYR A 67 6.55 0.90 7.60
CA TYR A 67 6.77 2.34 7.71
C TYR A 67 5.83 3.04 6.75
N ILE A 68 4.97 3.89 7.28
CA ILE A 68 3.93 4.61 6.53
C ILE A 68 4.26 6.10 6.58
N CYS A 69 4.47 6.71 5.42
CA CYS A 69 4.78 8.13 5.31
C CYS A 69 3.78 8.82 4.39
N SER A 70 3.18 9.91 4.86
CA SER A 70 2.28 10.77 4.07
C SER A 70 2.82 12.20 4.09
N ASP A 71 3.24 12.70 2.93
CA ASP A 71 3.72 14.08 2.79
C ASP A 71 3.24 14.70 1.48
N GLY A 72 2.77 15.94 1.52
CA GLY A 72 2.46 16.73 0.33
C GLY A 72 1.49 16.11 -0.69
N GLY A 73 0.62 15.18 -0.26
CA GLY A 73 -0.27 14.44 -1.17
C GLY A 73 0.34 13.17 -1.78
N TRP A 74 1.44 12.67 -1.21
CA TRP A 74 2.12 11.45 -1.61
C TRP A 74 2.26 10.49 -0.44
N PHE A 75 2.10 9.20 -0.72
CA PHE A 75 2.40 8.11 0.20
C PHE A 75 3.64 7.35 -0.23
N MET A 76 4.51 7.06 0.74
CA MET A 76 5.62 6.13 0.60
C MET A 76 5.52 5.11 1.73
N ASP A 77 5.01 3.93 1.41
CA ASP A 77 4.79 2.87 2.37
C ASP A 77 5.82 1.76 2.15
N VAL A 78 6.43 1.25 3.22
CA VAL A 78 7.41 0.17 3.17
C VAL A 78 6.97 -0.95 4.09
N PHE A 79 6.78 -2.14 3.54
CA PHE A 79 6.43 -3.34 4.28
C PHE A 79 7.61 -4.31 4.32
N HIS A 80 7.94 -4.80 5.50
CA HIS A 80 8.91 -5.87 5.69
C HIS A 80 8.17 -7.20 5.70
N VAL A 81 8.32 -7.96 4.62
CA VAL A 81 7.57 -9.19 4.39
C VAL A 81 8.47 -10.42 4.34
N THR A 82 7.91 -11.53 4.79
CA THR A 82 8.50 -12.87 4.66
C THR A 82 7.42 -13.86 4.23
N ASP A 83 7.82 -15.07 3.84
CA ASP A 83 6.90 -16.20 3.81
C ASP A 83 6.50 -16.64 5.24
N GLN A 84 5.63 -17.64 5.34
CA GLN A 84 5.19 -18.24 6.61
C GLN A 84 6.33 -18.90 7.41
N LEU A 85 7.45 -19.23 6.76
CA LEU A 85 8.62 -19.85 7.37
C LEU A 85 9.67 -18.81 7.80
N GLY A 86 9.43 -17.53 7.53
CA GLY A 86 10.35 -16.43 7.84
C GLY A 86 11.42 -16.18 6.77
N ASN A 87 11.30 -16.75 5.58
CA ASN A 87 12.26 -16.53 4.50
C ASN A 87 11.86 -15.34 3.62
N LYS A 88 12.85 -14.82 2.89
CA LYS A 88 12.64 -13.85 1.82
C LYS A 88 11.81 -14.43 0.68
N ILE A 89 11.06 -13.55 0.03
CA ILE A 89 10.37 -13.84 -1.21
C ILE A 89 11.37 -13.80 -2.35
N THR A 90 11.72 -14.97 -2.90
CA THR A 90 12.65 -15.10 -4.03
C THR A 90 11.98 -15.59 -5.31
N ASP A 91 10.71 -16.00 -5.23
CA ASP A 91 9.95 -16.45 -6.38
C ASP A 91 9.64 -15.27 -7.32
N GLU A 92 10.21 -15.30 -8.52
CA GLU A 92 10.06 -14.22 -9.51
C GLU A 92 8.60 -14.04 -9.96
N SER A 93 7.80 -15.12 -10.01
CA SER A 93 6.39 -15.04 -10.41
C SER A 93 5.56 -14.33 -9.35
N LEU A 94 5.84 -14.61 -8.07
CA LEU A 94 5.21 -13.94 -6.94
C LEU A 94 5.63 -12.47 -6.86
N ILE A 95 6.91 -12.18 -7.07
CA ILE A 95 7.44 -10.81 -7.14
C ILE A 95 6.74 -10.02 -8.26
N LEU A 96 6.66 -10.59 -9.46
CA LEU A 96 5.98 -9.97 -10.59
C LEU A 96 4.50 -9.76 -10.30
N TYR A 97 3.83 -10.71 -9.64
CA TYR A 97 2.43 -10.57 -9.26
C TYR A 97 2.23 -9.42 -8.28
N ILE A 98 3.05 -9.31 -7.23
CA ILE A 98 2.99 -8.22 -6.25
C ILE A 98 3.26 -6.86 -6.93
N GLN A 99 4.21 -6.80 -7.87
CA GLN A 99 4.50 -5.60 -8.65
C GLN A 99 3.37 -5.20 -9.60
N GLN A 100 2.68 -6.18 -10.18
CA GLN A 100 1.59 -5.99 -11.14
C GLN A 100 0.21 -5.90 -10.48
N ALA A 101 0.11 -6.12 -9.17
CA ALA A 101 -1.12 -6.02 -8.41
C ALA A 101 -1.69 -4.60 -8.60
N SER A 102 -2.60 -4.50 -9.57
CA SER A 102 -3.29 -3.26 -9.91
C SER A 102 -4.16 -2.87 -8.72
N LEU A 103 -3.86 -1.70 -8.14
CA LEU A 103 -4.56 -1.08 -6.99
C LEU A 103 -5.97 -0.58 -7.38
N SER A 104 -6.76 -1.48 -7.95
CA SER A 104 -8.09 -1.25 -8.51
C SER A 104 -9.14 -2.21 -7.95
N LEU A 105 -8.89 -2.81 -6.78
CA LEU A 105 -9.87 -3.69 -6.14
C LEU A 105 -10.88 -2.87 -5.34
N SER A 106 -11.98 -2.49 -6.01
CA SER A 106 -13.24 -2.27 -5.32
C SER A 106 -13.79 -3.64 -4.91
N LEU A 107 -13.83 -3.96 -3.62
CA LEU A 107 -14.87 -4.83 -3.03
C LEU A 107 -14.87 -4.79 -1.49
N SER A 108 -16.08 -4.82 -0.95
CA SER A 108 -16.49 -4.67 0.45
C SER A 108 -15.99 -5.79 1.38
N LEU A 109 -15.04 -5.50 2.27
CA LEU A 109 -14.66 -6.32 3.44
C LEU A 109 -14.28 -5.48 4.68
N SER A 110 -14.89 -4.30 4.86
CA SER A 110 -14.49 -3.31 5.86
C SER A 110 -14.47 -3.81 7.33
N LEU A 111 -15.12 -4.92 7.68
CA LEU A 111 -15.07 -5.45 9.06
C LEU A 111 -13.86 -6.35 9.36
N TYR A 112 -13.46 -7.23 8.44
CA TYR A 112 -12.40 -8.21 8.73
C TYR A 112 -11.02 -7.54 8.77
N ILE A 113 -10.84 -6.51 7.94
CA ILE A 113 -9.60 -5.76 7.84
C ILE A 113 -9.42 -4.82 9.04
N TYR A 114 -10.50 -4.21 9.56
CA TYR A 114 -10.44 -3.43 10.81
C TYR A 114 -10.00 -4.29 11.99
N ILE A 115 -10.49 -5.53 12.07
CA ILE A 115 -10.08 -6.50 13.11
C ILE A 115 -8.60 -6.87 12.99
N TYR A 116 -8.07 -7.07 11.78
CA TYR A 116 -6.66 -7.44 11.56
C TYR A 116 -5.69 -6.26 11.77
N ILE A 117 -6.05 -5.04 11.36
CA ILE A 117 -5.23 -3.85 11.60
C ILE A 117 -5.08 -3.56 13.10
N TYR A 118 -6.16 -3.66 13.89
CA TYR A 118 -6.08 -3.48 15.35
C TYR A 118 -5.18 -4.51 16.04
N LYS A 119 -5.00 -5.69 15.43
CA LYS A 119 -4.14 -6.74 15.97
C LYS A 119 -2.66 -6.56 15.62
N ILE A 120 -2.34 -5.79 14.57
CA ILE A 120 -0.96 -5.50 14.13
C ILE A 120 -0.40 -4.24 14.84
N LEU A 121 -1.24 -3.44 15.52
CA LEU A 121 -0.83 -2.18 16.14
C LEU A 121 -0.66 -2.21 17.68
N ILE A 122 -0.48 -3.38 18.32
CA ILE A 122 -0.25 -3.49 19.77
C ILE A 122 0.92 -4.41 20.09
#